data_AF-A0A1V2IWK0-F1
#
_entry.id   AF-A0A1V2IWK0-F1
#
_cell.length_a   1.000
_cell.length_b   1.000
_cell.length_c   1.000
_cell.angle_alpha   90.00
_cell.angle_beta   90.00
_cell.angle_gamma   90.00
#
_symmetry.space_group_name_H-M   'P 1'
#
loop_
_entity.id
_entity.type
_entity.pdbx_description
1 polymer ?
#
loop_
_entity_poly.entity_id
_entity_poly.type
_entity_poly.pdbx_seq_one_letter_code
_entity_poly.pdbx_strand_id
1 'polypeptide(L)'
;MVRSGPTGLSARATIDPADPVFAGHYRGFALLPGLFLVEYVSAAVRAATAQAGIRPVAVERAKFHRPVFPGDELAIEASLAVDNGELRCVATVATAVGPVADVRLSYQATELVRQLSCQATELSGG
;
A
#
# COMPACT_ATOMS: atom_id res chain seq x y z
N MET A 1 9.88 -0.82 7.23
CA MET A 1 9.47 -2.05 7.96
C MET A 1 7.97 -2.23 7.78
N VAL A 2 7.49 -3.44 7.45
CA VAL A 2 6.07 -3.77 7.35
C VAL A 2 5.73 -4.79 8.44
N ARG A 3 4.59 -4.61 9.11
CA ARG A 3 3.99 -5.56 10.05
C ARG A 3 2.57 -5.85 9.60
N SER A 4 2.16 -7.11 9.59
CA SER A 4 0.83 -7.50 9.11
C SER A 4 0.17 -8.47 10.08
N GLY A 5 -1.15 -8.35 10.19
CA GLY A 5 -2.05 -9.32 10.79
C GLY A 5 -3.10 -9.78 9.77
N PRO A 6 -4.09 -10.60 10.17
CA PRO A 6 -5.06 -11.18 9.25
C PRO A 6 -5.89 -10.16 8.44
N THR A 7 -6.16 -8.99 9.01
CA THR A 7 -7.09 -7.98 8.45
C THR A 7 -6.49 -6.58 8.35
N GLY A 8 -5.19 -6.44 8.57
CA GLY A 8 -4.55 -5.13 8.52
C GLY A 8 -3.03 -5.20 8.47
N LEU A 9 -2.42 -4.08 8.10
CA LEU A 9 -0.98 -3.92 8.08
C LEU A 9 -0.60 -2.51 8.53
N SER A 10 0.59 -2.42 9.11
CA SER A 10 1.28 -1.17 9.38
C SER A 10 2.65 -1.15 8.70
N ALA A 11 3.03 -0.01 8.14
CA ALA A 11 4.32 0.16 7.49
C ALA A 11 4.93 1.52 7.78
N ARG A 12 6.26 1.59 7.67
CA ARG A 12 7.02 2.84 7.75
C ARG A 12 8.01 2.97 6.60
N ALA A 13 8.15 4.19 6.11
CA ALA A 13 9.10 4.58 5.06
C ALA A 13 9.69 5.96 5.38
N THR A 14 11.01 6.09 5.25
CA THR A 14 11.73 7.36 5.30
C THR A 14 11.77 7.96 3.90
N ILE A 15 11.46 9.25 3.78
CA ILE A 15 11.60 9.98 2.53
C ILE A 15 13.05 10.48 2.42
N ASP A 16 13.86 9.78 1.63
CA ASP A 16 15.28 10.11 1.45
C ASP A 16 15.44 11.51 0.84
N PRO A 17 16.06 12.48 1.54
CA PRO A 17 16.30 13.80 0.99
C PRO A 17 17.15 13.82 -0.28
N ALA A 18 17.94 12.77 -0.51
CA ALA A 18 18.76 12.61 -1.70
C ALA A 18 18.03 11.95 -2.88
N ASP A 19 16.74 11.60 -2.74
CA ASP A 19 15.98 10.97 -3.83
C ASP A 19 15.97 11.90 -5.07
N PRO A 20 16.37 11.40 -6.26
CA PRO A 20 16.43 12.20 -7.48
C PRO A 20 15.09 12.80 -7.90
N VAL A 21 13.96 12.31 -7.39
CA VAL A 21 12.63 12.91 -7.62
C VAL A 21 12.60 14.40 -7.24
N PHE A 22 13.35 14.79 -6.20
CA PHE A 22 13.36 16.16 -5.68
C PHE A 22 14.13 17.14 -6.55
N ALA A 23 15.00 16.67 -7.45
CA ALA A 23 15.67 17.54 -8.41
C ALA A 23 14.68 18.14 -9.43
N GLY A 24 13.57 17.43 -9.69
CA GLY A 24 12.55 17.84 -10.65
C GLY A 24 11.23 18.31 -10.02
N HIS A 25 10.89 17.84 -8.81
CA HIS A 25 9.57 18.03 -8.21
C HIS A 25 9.62 18.76 -6.85
N TYR A 26 9.59 20.09 -6.82
CA TYR A 26 9.71 21.04 -7.93
C TYR A 26 11.03 21.80 -7.80
N ARG A 27 11.59 22.32 -8.89
CA ARG A 27 12.83 23.12 -8.82
C ARG A 27 12.64 24.31 -7.86
N GLY A 28 13.46 24.37 -6.81
CA GLY A 28 13.37 25.38 -5.76
C GLY A 28 12.26 25.16 -4.71
N PHE A 29 11.45 24.10 -4.85
CA PHE A 29 10.38 23.74 -3.92
C PHE A 29 10.17 22.22 -3.91
N ALA A 30 11.09 21.50 -3.28
CA ALA A 30 11.09 20.05 -3.23
C ALA A 30 9.94 19.52 -2.36
N LEU A 31 9.11 18.64 -2.93
CA LEU A 31 8.08 17.90 -2.21
C LEU A 31 7.79 16.59 -2.90
N LEU A 32 7.33 15.60 -2.14
CA LEU A 32 7.10 14.26 -2.64
C LEU A 32 5.85 14.25 -3.54
N PRO A 33 5.93 13.73 -4.78
CA PRO A 33 4.74 13.60 -5.62
C PRO A 33 3.70 12.68 -4.97
N GLY A 34 2.41 13.03 -5.05
CA GLY A 34 1.34 12.26 -4.42
C GLY A 34 1.29 10.78 -4.84
N LEU A 35 1.70 10.46 -6.07
CA LEU A 35 1.78 9.08 -6.56
C LEU A 35 2.69 8.19 -5.68
N PHE A 36 3.78 8.74 -5.12
CA PHE A 36 4.66 7.96 -4.24
C PHE A 36 3.93 7.48 -2.99
N LEU A 37 2.98 8.26 -2.45
CA LEU A 37 2.17 7.83 -1.31
C LEU A 37 1.28 6.64 -1.67
N VAL A 38 0.75 6.61 -2.90
CA VAL A 38 -0.01 5.47 -3.44
C VAL A 38 0.91 4.24 -3.58
N GLU A 39 2.11 4.44 -4.12
CA GLU A 39 3.11 3.37 -4.30
C GLU A 39 3.62 2.80 -2.98
N TYR A 40 3.85 3.63 -1.97
CA TYR A 40 4.25 3.13 -0.64
C TYR A 40 3.16 2.27 -0.01
N VAL A 41 1.88 2.67 -0.13
CA VAL A 41 0.75 1.83 0.29
C VAL A 41 0.74 0.53 -0.53
N SER A 42 0.90 0.60 -1.85
CA SER A 42 0.88 -0.60 -2.69
C SER A 42 2.01 -1.58 -2.39
N ALA A 43 3.23 -1.05 -2.19
CA ALA A 43 4.38 -1.84 -1.79
C ALA A 43 4.16 -2.51 -0.42
N ALA A 44 3.53 -1.81 0.53
CA ALA A 44 3.20 -2.38 1.83
C ALA A 44 2.19 -3.54 1.72
N VAL A 45 1.14 -3.39 0.90
CA VAL A 45 0.18 -4.47 0.61
C VAL A 45 0.90 -5.65 -0.03
N ARG A 46 1.69 -5.43 -1.09
CA ARG A 46 2.44 -6.50 -1.78
C ARG A 46 3.39 -7.25 -0.85
N ALA A 47 4.03 -6.55 0.08
CA ALA A 47 4.90 -7.16 1.08
C ALA A 47 4.08 -8.04 2.06
N ALA A 48 2.93 -7.55 2.52
CA ALA A 48 2.05 -8.29 3.43
C ALA A 48 1.38 -9.51 2.76
N THR A 49 1.16 -9.47 1.45
CA THR A 49 0.47 -10.53 0.69
C THR A 49 1.40 -11.28 -0.27
N ALA A 50 2.71 -11.27 -0.03
CA ALA A 50 3.70 -11.80 -0.98
C ALA A 50 3.43 -13.27 -1.37
N GLN A 51 2.94 -14.08 -0.43
CA GLN A 51 2.60 -15.49 -0.67
C GLN A 51 1.31 -15.68 -1.48
N ALA A 52 0.41 -14.69 -1.48
CA ALA A 52 -0.91 -14.79 -2.08
C ALA A 52 -0.94 -14.37 -3.56
N GLY A 53 0.15 -13.79 -4.10
CA GLY A 53 0.23 -13.37 -5.51
C GLY A 53 -0.90 -12.43 -5.92
N ILE A 54 -0.69 -11.12 -5.83
CA ILE A 54 -1.73 -10.14 -6.17
C ILE A 54 -1.32 -9.30 -7.39
N ARG A 55 -2.31 -8.90 -8.19
CA ARG A 55 -2.14 -7.91 -9.27
C ARG A 55 -2.96 -6.65 -8.94
N PRO A 56 -2.39 -5.44 -9.07
CA PRO A 56 -3.17 -4.21 -8.93
C PRO A 56 -4.31 -4.17 -9.96
N VAL A 57 -5.48 -3.71 -9.53
CA VAL A 57 -6.65 -3.50 -10.38
C VAL A 57 -6.92 -2.01 -10.52
N ALA A 58 -7.09 -1.31 -9.40
CA ALA A 58 -7.42 0.11 -9.42
C ALA A 58 -6.86 0.87 -8.22
N VAL A 59 -6.61 2.16 -8.45
CA VAL A 59 -6.60 3.19 -7.41
C VAL A 59 -8.03 3.68 -7.27
N GLU A 60 -8.80 3.09 -6.35
CA GLU A 60 -10.21 3.47 -6.13
C GLU A 60 -10.33 4.89 -5.58
N ARG A 61 -9.37 5.30 -4.74
CA ARG A 61 -9.32 6.64 -4.17
C ARG A 61 -7.89 7.01 -3.80
N ALA A 62 -7.49 8.24 -4.11
CA ALA A 62 -6.30 8.88 -3.56
C ALA A 62 -6.65 10.32 -3.20
N LYS A 63 -6.66 10.63 -1.90
CA LYS A 63 -6.90 11.98 -1.39
C LYS A 63 -5.66 12.47 -0.67
N PHE A 64 -5.03 13.52 -1.19
CA PHE A 64 -3.84 14.13 -0.62
C PHE A 64 -4.24 15.38 0.17
N HIS A 65 -3.92 15.41 1.46
CA HIS A 65 -4.34 16.47 2.38
C HIS A 65 -3.26 17.54 2.55
N ARG A 66 -1.98 17.13 2.59
CA ARG A 66 -0.83 18.00 2.87
C ARG A 66 0.41 17.50 2.10
N PRO A 67 1.35 18.40 1.75
CA PRO A 67 2.62 18.00 1.15
C PRO A 67 3.44 17.16 2.13
N VAL A 68 4.27 16.30 1.56
CA VAL A 68 5.32 15.54 2.25
C VAL A 68 6.66 16.04 1.74
N PHE A 69 7.61 16.23 2.63
CA PHE A 69 8.90 16.85 2.33
C PHE A 69 10.07 15.87 2.43
N PRO A 70 11.20 16.18 1.78
CA PRO A 70 12.48 15.52 2.03
C PRO A 70 12.75 15.35 3.53
N GLY A 71 13.03 14.12 3.97
CA GLY A 71 13.34 13.77 5.35
C GLY A 71 12.13 13.44 6.23
N ASP A 72 10.90 13.57 5.72
CA ASP A 72 9.71 13.13 6.45
C ASP A 72 9.73 11.60 6.66
N GLU A 73 9.18 11.20 7.80
CA GLU A 73 8.90 9.80 8.13
C GLU A 73 7.42 9.51 7.88
N LEU A 74 7.13 8.56 7.01
CA LEU A 74 5.78 8.08 6.74
C LEU A 74 5.41 6.95 7.70
N ALA A 75 4.23 7.08 8.29
CA ALA A 75 3.49 6.00 8.94
C ALA A 75 2.27 5.64 8.08
N ILE A 76 2.12 4.36 7.77
CA ILE A 76 1.03 3.82 6.95
C ILE A 76 0.28 2.83 7.80
N GLU A 77 -1.02 3.04 7.96
CA GLU A 77 -1.93 2.11 8.61
C GLU A 77 -3.01 1.72 7.60
N ALA A 78 -3.22 0.42 7.40
CA ALA A 78 -4.15 -0.06 6.40
C ALA A 78 -4.96 -1.27 6.88
N SER A 79 -6.22 -1.30 6.45
CA SER A 79 -7.11 -2.44 6.62
C SER A 79 -7.27 -3.18 5.29
N LEU A 80 -7.24 -4.51 5.36
CA LEU A 80 -7.38 -5.40 4.21
C LEU A 80 -8.68 -6.20 4.33
N ALA A 81 -9.44 -6.26 3.24
CA ALA A 81 -10.65 -7.07 3.15
C ALA A 81 -10.74 -7.75 1.79
N VAL A 82 -11.26 -8.98 1.75
CA VAL A 82 -11.56 -9.67 0.49
C VAL A 82 -13.06 -9.58 0.24
N ASP A 83 -13.43 -9.08 -0.93
CA ASP A 83 -14.82 -8.93 -1.38
C ASP A 83 -14.93 -9.43 -2.83
N ASN A 84 -15.82 -10.39 -3.09
CA ASN A 84 -16.02 -11.02 -4.40
C ASN A 84 -14.71 -11.51 -5.08
N GLY A 85 -13.75 -11.98 -4.27
CA GLY A 85 -12.46 -12.48 -4.74
C GLY A 85 -11.46 -11.39 -5.17
N GLU A 86 -11.75 -10.13 -4.83
CA GLU A 86 -10.87 -8.97 -4.95
C GLU A 86 -10.41 -8.53 -3.54
N LEU A 87 -9.12 -8.30 -3.39
CA LEU A 87 -8.54 -7.75 -2.18
C LEU A 87 -8.65 -6.22 -2.25
N ARG A 88 -9.34 -5.63 -1.27
CA ARG A 88 -9.41 -4.18 -1.07
C ARG A 88 -8.53 -3.76 0.10
N CYS A 89 -7.81 -2.66 -0.10
CA CYS A 89 -7.00 -2.01 0.89
C CYS A 89 -7.53 -0.60 1.13
N VAL A 90 -7.78 -0.25 2.39
CA VAL A 90 -8.08 1.13 2.82
C VAL A 90 -6.97 1.58 3.75
N ALA A 91 -6.25 2.62 3.37
CA ALA A 91 -5.05 3.08 4.07
C ALA A 91 -5.13 4.57 4.41
N THR A 92 -4.59 4.92 5.58
CA THR A 92 -4.23 6.28 5.96
C THR A 92 -2.71 6.39 6.04
N VAL A 93 -2.18 7.44 5.43
CA VAL A 93 -0.76 7.80 5.48
C VAL A 93 -0.60 9.07 6.29
N ALA A 94 0.35 9.08 7.22
CA ALA A 94 0.62 10.19 8.12
C ALA A 94 2.12 10.45 8.27
N THR A 95 2.48 11.66 8.71
CA THR A 95 3.80 12.03 9.20
C THR A 95 3.74 12.40 10.68
N ALA A 96 4.90 12.81 11.24
CA ALA A 96 5.04 13.57 12.49
C ALA A 96 3.88 14.53 12.80
N VAL A 97 3.50 15.28 11.77
CA VAL A 97 2.57 16.41 11.85
C VAL A 97 1.11 15.98 11.67
N GLY A 98 0.84 14.72 11.30
CA GLY A 98 -0.53 14.17 11.18
C GLY A 98 -0.84 13.51 9.81
N PRO A 99 -2.11 13.37 9.43
CA PRO A 99 -2.51 12.73 8.16
C PRO A 99 -2.06 13.53 6.93
N VAL A 100 -1.53 12.83 5.92
CA VAL A 100 -1.09 13.41 4.65
C VAL A 100 -1.85 12.84 3.46
N ALA A 101 -2.34 11.59 3.53
CA ALA A 101 -3.19 11.03 2.50
C ALA A 101 -4.15 9.93 3.01
N ASP A 102 -5.27 9.78 2.31
CA ASP A 102 -6.10 8.56 2.36
C ASP A 102 -6.05 7.87 0.99
N VAL A 103 -5.78 6.58 0.99
CA VAL A 103 -5.62 5.77 -0.23
C VAL A 103 -6.51 4.54 -0.16
N ARG A 104 -7.21 4.21 -1.26
CA ARG A 104 -7.92 2.95 -1.44
C ARG A 104 -7.45 2.28 -2.72
N LEU A 105 -7.02 1.04 -2.58
CA LEU A 105 -6.46 0.23 -3.66
C LEU A 105 -7.23 -1.08 -3.73
N SER A 106 -7.39 -1.60 -4.95
CA SER A 106 -7.97 -2.90 -5.17
C SER A 106 -7.04 -3.78 -5.99
N TYR A 107 -7.07 -5.09 -5.69
CA TYR A 107 -6.18 -6.08 -6.26
C TYR A 107 -6.92 -7.38 -6.53
N GLN A 108 -6.54 -8.06 -7.60
CA GLN A 108 -7.07 -9.38 -7.90
C GLN A 108 -6.04 -10.45 -7.51
N ALA A 109 -6.46 -11.46 -6.76
CA ALA A 109 -5.61 -12.63 -6.47
C ALA A 109 -5.28 -13.35 -7.78
N THR A 110 -4.01 -13.71 -8.01
CA THR A 110 -3.59 -14.46 -9.20
C THR A 110 -4.20 -15.85 -9.19
N GLU A 111 -4.51 -16.34 -10.40
CA GLU A 111 -5.19 -17.63 -10.61
C GLU A 111 -4.47 -18.81 -9.94
N LEU A 112 -3.14 -18.72 -9.84
CA LEU A 112 -2.27 -19.71 -9.22
C LEU A 112 -2.57 -19.92 -7.73
N VAL A 113 -3.04 -18.90 -7.02
CA VAL A 113 -3.42 -19.00 -5.60
C VAL A 113 -4.87 -19.43 -5.43
N ARG A 114 -5.77 -19.01 -6.32
CA ARG A 114 -7.15 -19.51 -6.35
C ARG A 114 -7.19 -21.04 -6.52
N GLN A 115 -6.36 -21.60 -7.40
CA GLN A 115 -6.28 -23.04 -7.64
C GLN A 115 -5.69 -23.82 -6.45
N LEU A 116 -4.64 -23.31 -5.80
CA LEU A 116 -4.07 -23.95 -4.61
C LEU A 116 -5.01 -23.90 -3.40
N SER A 117 -5.77 -22.81 -3.20
CA SER A 117 -6.77 -22.71 -2.12
C SER A 117 -8.00 -23.60 -2.35
N CYS A 118 -8.47 -23.73 -3.60
CA CYS A 118 -9.52 -24.70 -3.95
C CYS A 118 -9.09 -26.15 -3.66
N GLN A 119 -7.89 -26.54 -4.09
CA GLN A 119 -7.37 -27.90 -3.86
C GLN A 119 -7.08 -28.21 -2.38
N ALA A 120 -6.63 -27.23 -1.60
CA ALA A 120 -6.40 -27.40 -0.16
C ALA A 120 -7.71 -27.58 0.63
N THR A 121 -8.81 -26.95 0.18
CA THR A 121 -10.13 -27.08 0.82
C THR A 121 -10.74 -28.47 0.53
N GLU A 122 -10.44 -29.08 -0.61
CA GLU A 122 -10.91 -30.42 -0.99
C GLU A 122 -10.18 -31.56 -0.25
N LEU A 123 -8.93 -31.35 0.18
CA LEU A 123 -8.13 -32.37 0.89
C LEU A 123 -8.36 -32.41 2.41
N SER A 124 -8.99 -31.39 2.99
CA SER A 124 -9.34 -31.33 4.42
C SER A 124 -10.76 -31.82 4.75
N GLY A 125 -11.53 -32.27 3.74
CA GLY A 125 -12.92 -32.72 3.86
C GLY A 125 -13.14 -34.22 3.63
N GLY A 126 -12.09 -35.04 3.69
CA GLY A 126 -12.13 -36.50 3.51
C GLY A 126 -11.89 -37.27 4.80
#